data_AF-A0A6G7X6L2-F1
#
_entry.id   AF-A0A6G7X6L2-F1
#
_cell.length_a   1.000
_cell.length_b   1.000
_cell.length_c   1.000
_cell.angle_alpha   90.00
_cell.angle_beta   90.00
_cell.angle_gamma   90.00
#
_symmetry.space_group_name_H-M   'P 1'
#
loop_
_entity.id
_entity.type
_entity.pdbx_description
1 polymer ?
#
loop_
_entity_poly.entity_id
_entity_poly.type
_entity_poly.pdbx_seq_one_letter_code
_entity_poly.pdbx_strand_id
1 'polypeptide(L)'
;MKKYRILWADDEIELLRPHVLFLEDKGYEIVTVNSGQDALDCCKEEQFNLVFLDENMPGLTGLQTLTKIKEIDPNIPVIMITKSEDEGIMTDAIGKKIADYLIKPVNPNQILSSIKKNLHKHDIVTEATVEGYREEFNKIGMQIGDSYTFEEWVEVYKKLVFWEMELTATQNPLLELIVAQKQDANNSFCKFIKKNYVSWIQNPDNRPIISPDLFKKKIFPRLDNGEKLFFILIDNFRLDQWAAIKDMLAPDFTFDEDMYLSILPTATQYSRNAIFSGLMPLQISEMYPNLWVEEIEDEGKNLNEDLLIQTQIDRFRKNYSFSYNKVHTSAYGSKFVQNLNSLSNNQLNVIVINFVDMLSHARTDSQMIRELAANEAAYRSLTRSWFKHSSISDLFKYIANMGYSIVLTTDHGTIRVKNPLKVIGDKATNTNLRYKVGKNLDYDYKKVYESRNPSQIGLPSPNLSSKYIFALNEDFFAYPNNYNHYTSYYADTFQHGGISIEEMLLPLVTLNPR
;
A
#
# COMPACT_ATOMS: atom_id res chain seq x y z
N MET A 1 -9.47 30.07 24.28
CA MET A 1 -8.69 28.86 23.95
C MET A 1 -8.08 28.33 25.23
N LYS A 2 -8.04 27.00 25.42
CA LYS A 2 -7.33 26.38 26.55
C LYS A 2 -5.83 26.64 26.33
N LYS A 3 -5.15 27.34 27.24
CA LYS A 3 -3.70 27.58 27.14
C LYS A 3 -2.97 26.26 27.40
N TYR A 4 -1.94 25.96 26.61
CA TYR A 4 -1.05 24.85 26.90
C TYR A 4 -0.22 25.18 28.14
N ARG A 5 -0.26 24.31 29.14
CA ARG A 5 0.52 24.41 30.38
C ARG A 5 1.82 23.65 30.25
N ILE A 6 2.92 24.30 30.54
CA ILE A 6 4.27 23.75 30.41
C ILE A 6 4.96 23.85 31.76
N LEU A 7 5.48 22.73 32.25
CA LEU A 7 6.34 22.70 33.44
C LEU A 7 7.79 22.92 33.00
N TRP A 8 8.52 23.81 33.67
CA TRP A 8 9.94 24.02 33.46
C TRP A 8 10.69 23.82 34.78
N ALA A 9 11.40 22.71 34.87
CA ALA A 9 12.23 22.34 36.02
C ALA A 9 13.70 22.63 35.71
N ASP A 10 14.29 23.61 36.41
CA ASP A 10 15.67 24.06 36.24
C ASP A 10 16.17 24.69 37.54
N ASP A 11 17.39 24.37 37.99
CA ASP A 11 17.94 24.95 39.23
C ASP A 11 18.36 26.42 39.07
N GLU A 12 18.55 26.86 37.82
CA GLU A 12 18.89 28.23 37.43
C GLU A 12 17.68 28.98 36.85
N ILE A 13 16.43 28.62 37.21
CA ILE A 13 15.21 29.13 36.55
C ILE A 13 15.07 30.66 36.57
N GLU A 14 15.61 31.33 37.59
CA GLU A 14 15.61 32.81 37.67
C GLU A 14 16.39 33.45 36.51
N LEU A 15 17.44 32.77 36.01
CA LEU A 15 18.20 33.22 34.83
C LEU A 15 17.40 33.04 33.53
N LEU A 16 16.41 32.15 33.53
CA LEU A 16 15.55 31.83 32.39
C LEU A 16 14.24 32.63 32.37
N ARG A 17 14.04 33.54 33.33
CA ARG A 17 12.88 34.42 33.40
C ARG A 17 12.57 35.18 32.10
N PRO A 18 13.55 35.69 31.33
CA PRO A 18 13.26 36.29 30.02
C PRO A 18 12.63 35.32 29.02
N HIS A 19 13.02 34.04 29.04
CA HIS A 19 12.45 33.00 28.20
C HIS A 19 11.02 32.65 28.62
N VAL A 20 10.76 32.60 29.93
CA VAL A 20 9.41 32.40 30.49
C VAL A 20 8.47 33.50 29.99
N LEU A 21 8.84 34.77 30.15
CA LEU A 21 8.04 35.91 29.68
C LEU A 21 7.80 35.87 28.16
N PHE A 22 8.81 35.48 27.38
CA PHE A 22 8.68 35.32 25.94
C PHE A 22 7.65 34.23 25.58
N LEU A 23 7.64 33.10 26.27
CA LEU A 23 6.68 32.02 26.03
C LEU A 23 5.26 32.41 26.48
N GLU A 24 5.13 33.15 27.57
CA GLU A 24 3.85 33.68 28.04
C GLU A 24 3.23 34.67 27.02
N ASP A 25 4.05 35.53 26.40
CA ASP A 25 3.64 36.40 25.28
C ASP A 25 3.16 35.60 24.06
N LYS A 26 3.74 34.41 23.82
CA LYS A 26 3.28 33.46 22.78
C LYS A 26 2.04 32.65 23.18
N GLY A 27 1.48 32.90 24.37
CA GLY A 27 0.20 32.32 24.79
C GLY A 27 0.31 31.01 25.57
N TYR A 28 1.52 30.57 25.94
CA TYR A 28 1.73 29.42 26.83
C TYR A 28 1.58 29.83 28.30
N GLU A 29 1.19 28.89 29.15
CA GLU A 29 1.25 29.06 30.60
C GLU A 29 2.45 28.27 31.12
N ILE A 30 3.41 28.94 31.74
CA ILE A 30 4.65 28.32 32.20
C ILE A 30 4.62 28.21 33.73
N VAL A 31 4.75 27.00 34.25
CA VAL A 31 4.94 26.72 35.67
C VAL A 31 6.40 26.36 35.88
N THR A 32 7.07 27.05 36.80
CA THR A 32 8.50 26.89 37.04
C THR A 32 8.78 26.24 38.38
N VAL A 33 9.75 25.33 38.43
CA VAL A 33 10.21 24.67 39.66
C VAL A 33 11.74 24.55 39.66
N ASN A 34 12.35 24.44 40.84
CA ASN A 34 13.81 24.50 41.02
C ASN A 34 14.49 23.14 41.25
N SER A 35 13.71 22.06 41.32
CA SER A 35 14.23 20.73 41.60
C SER A 35 13.42 19.63 40.92
N GLY A 36 14.05 18.47 40.73
CA GLY A 36 13.37 17.30 40.20
C GLY A 36 12.26 16.78 41.11
N GLN A 37 12.36 16.98 42.44
CA GLN A 37 11.33 16.57 43.38
C GLN A 37 10.07 17.44 43.25
N ASP A 38 10.24 18.77 43.18
CA ASP A 38 9.13 19.71 42.98
C ASP A 38 8.44 19.44 41.64
N ALA A 39 9.20 19.11 40.59
CA ALA A 39 8.64 18.74 39.30
C ALA A 39 7.71 17.52 39.38
N LEU A 40 8.10 16.51 40.17
CA LEU A 40 7.29 15.32 40.38
C LEU A 40 6.03 15.60 41.17
N ASP A 41 6.11 16.46 42.17
CA ASP A 41 4.96 16.80 42.99
C ASP A 41 3.96 17.65 42.19
N CYS A 42 4.44 18.61 41.38
CA CYS A 42 3.61 19.30 40.39
C CYS A 42 2.93 18.34 39.41
N CYS A 43 3.65 17.38 38.83
CA CYS A 43 3.07 16.41 37.88
C CYS A 43 2.03 15.46 38.51
N LYS A 44 2.02 15.29 39.84
CA LYS A 44 0.99 14.50 40.55
C LYS A 44 -0.27 15.32 40.82
N GLU A 45 -0.11 16.61 41.08
CA GLU A 45 -1.21 17.50 41.46
C GLU A 45 -1.91 18.11 40.24
N GLU A 46 -1.16 18.37 39.18
CA GLU A 46 -1.61 19.12 38.01
C GLU A 46 -1.25 18.39 36.71
N GLN A 47 -2.03 18.65 35.65
CA GLN A 47 -1.74 18.16 34.31
C GLN A 47 -0.97 19.19 33.50
N PHE A 48 0.12 18.74 32.88
CA PHE A 48 0.95 19.53 31.98
C PHE A 48 0.90 18.94 30.57
N ASN A 49 1.06 19.80 29.57
CA ASN A 49 1.13 19.39 28.19
C ASN A 49 2.55 19.08 27.75
N LEU A 50 3.56 19.67 28.41
CA LEU A 50 4.97 19.48 28.12
C LEU A 50 5.81 19.77 29.37
N VAL A 51 6.95 19.08 29.50
CA VAL A 51 7.94 19.37 30.54
C VAL A 51 9.28 19.73 29.91
N PHE A 52 9.84 20.87 30.28
CA PHE A 52 11.27 21.15 30.17
C PHE A 52 11.98 20.69 31.43
N LEU A 53 13.01 19.89 31.25
CA LEU A 53 13.71 19.27 32.36
C LEU A 53 15.21 19.49 32.24
N ASP A 54 15.79 20.18 33.23
CA ASP A 54 17.24 20.27 33.34
C ASP A 54 17.85 18.95 33.80
N GLU A 55 19.04 18.65 33.31
CA GLU A 55 19.77 17.44 33.71
C GLU A 55 20.37 17.56 35.12
N ASN A 56 20.93 18.73 35.44
CA ASN A 56 21.77 18.99 36.59
C ASN A 56 21.00 19.78 37.65
N MET A 57 20.04 19.12 38.29
CA MET A 57 19.28 19.72 39.40
C MET A 57 19.66 19.13 40.76
N PRO A 58 19.51 19.89 41.87
CA PRO A 58 19.66 19.38 43.22
C PRO A 58 18.72 18.20 43.52
N GLY A 59 19.26 17.19 44.20
CA GLY A 59 18.51 16.01 44.63
C GLY A 59 18.40 14.95 43.53
N LEU A 60 17.25 14.89 42.85
CA LEU A 60 17.02 13.94 41.77
C LEU A 60 17.63 14.45 40.47
N THR A 61 18.42 13.61 39.80
CA THR A 61 18.98 13.97 38.48
C THR A 61 17.86 14.09 37.44
N GLY A 62 18.08 14.86 36.37
CA GLY A 62 17.09 14.98 35.28
C GLY A 62 16.72 13.62 34.68
N LEU A 63 17.68 12.70 34.51
CA LEU A 63 17.41 11.36 34.01
C LEU A 63 16.59 10.47 34.95
N GLN A 64 16.71 10.65 36.27
CA GLN A 64 15.87 9.95 37.26
C GLN A 64 14.47 10.57 37.32
N THR A 65 14.41 11.90 37.25
CA THR A 65 13.16 12.67 37.22
C THR A 65 12.34 12.33 35.98
N LEU A 66 12.98 12.25 34.81
CA LEU A 66 12.37 11.81 33.55
C LEU A 66 11.67 10.46 33.69
N THR A 67 12.37 9.46 34.23
CA THR A 67 11.80 8.12 34.42
C THR A 67 10.53 8.19 35.27
N LYS A 68 10.56 8.90 36.39
CA LYS A 68 9.41 9.03 37.28
C LYS A 68 8.26 9.86 36.69
N ILE A 69 8.55 10.91 35.93
CA ILE A 69 7.53 11.67 35.19
C ILE A 69 6.83 10.75 34.19
N LYS A 70 7.59 9.92 33.45
CA LYS A 70 7.04 8.94 32.51
C LYS A 70 6.25 7.81 33.16
N GLU A 71 6.52 7.49 34.43
CA GLU A 71 5.70 6.57 35.22
C GLU A 71 4.35 7.20 35.63
N ILE A 72 4.32 8.51 35.88
CA ILE A 72 3.09 9.26 36.21
C ILE A 72 2.24 9.47 34.95
N ASP A 73 2.86 10.00 33.88
CA ASP A 73 2.23 10.20 32.58
C ASP A 73 3.21 9.77 31.46
N PRO A 74 3.01 8.60 30.84
CA PRO A 74 3.84 8.16 29.73
C PRO A 74 3.79 9.07 28.49
N ASN A 75 2.68 9.78 28.30
CA ASN A 75 2.38 10.54 27.09
C ASN A 75 2.89 11.97 27.13
N ILE A 76 3.19 12.52 28.32
CA ILE A 76 3.69 13.89 28.42
C ILE A 76 5.05 14.02 27.70
N PRO A 77 5.19 14.88 26.68
CA PRO A 77 6.48 15.11 26.04
C PRO A 77 7.42 15.79 27.04
N VAL A 78 8.60 15.20 27.23
CA VAL A 78 9.66 15.76 28.08
C VAL A 78 10.82 16.16 27.18
N ILE A 79 11.19 17.44 27.23
CA ILE A 79 12.34 18.01 26.53
C ILE A 79 13.45 18.22 27.55
N MET A 80 14.57 17.54 27.35
CA MET A 80 15.76 17.75 28.19
C MET A 80 16.47 19.03 27.75
N ILE A 81 16.85 19.86 28.70
CA ILE A 81 17.69 21.04 28.48
C ILE A 81 18.95 20.87 29.33
N THR A 82 20.15 20.88 28.76
CA THR A 82 21.38 20.64 29.56
C THR A 82 22.60 21.38 29.03
N LYS A 83 23.62 21.53 29.88
CA LYS A 83 24.95 22.05 29.50
C LYS A 83 25.88 20.94 28.96
N SER A 84 25.52 19.66 29.11
CA SER A 84 26.33 18.52 28.71
C SER A 84 26.18 18.22 27.22
N GLU A 85 27.28 17.89 26.53
CA GLU A 85 27.29 17.36 25.16
C GLU A 85 27.66 15.86 25.13
N ASP A 86 27.60 15.18 26.27
CA ASP A 86 27.98 13.77 26.39
C ASP A 86 27.04 12.84 25.61
N GLU A 87 27.57 12.15 24.60
CA GLU A 87 26.85 11.18 23.76
C GLU A 87 26.20 10.04 24.58
N GLY A 88 26.81 9.63 25.69
CA GLY A 88 26.28 8.58 26.56
C GLY A 88 24.95 9.00 27.21
N ILE A 89 24.91 10.23 27.71
CA ILE A 89 23.70 10.83 28.31
C ILE A 89 22.61 10.99 27.25
N MET A 90 22.96 11.42 26.04
CA MET A 90 22.01 11.54 24.94
C MET A 90 21.41 10.17 24.57
N THR A 91 22.23 9.14 24.47
CA THR A 91 21.80 7.78 24.15
C THR A 91 20.84 7.24 25.21
N ASP A 92 21.17 7.43 26.49
CA ASP A 92 20.32 7.01 27.61
C ASP A 92 18.99 7.77 27.65
N ALA A 93 19.00 9.07 27.35
CA ALA A 93 17.79 9.89 27.31
C ALA A 93 16.87 9.46 26.15
N ILE A 94 17.43 9.15 24.98
CA ILE A 94 16.69 8.60 23.83
C ILE A 94 16.07 7.24 24.21
N GLY A 95 16.83 6.36 24.86
CA GLY A 95 16.34 5.08 25.38
C GLY A 95 15.17 5.23 26.35
N LYS A 96 15.08 6.36 27.06
CA LYS A 96 14.00 6.72 28.00
C LYS A 96 12.85 7.51 27.37
N LYS A 97 12.78 7.61 26.05
CA LYS A 97 11.67 8.24 25.28
C LYS A 97 11.48 9.73 25.57
N ILE A 98 12.55 10.51 25.59
CA ILE A 98 12.45 11.98 25.50
C ILE A 98 11.79 12.41 24.19
N ALA A 99 11.16 13.58 24.20
CA ALA A 99 10.52 14.16 23.03
C ALA A 99 11.49 15.02 22.20
N ASP A 100 12.40 15.73 22.88
CA ASP A 100 13.46 16.51 22.24
C ASP A 100 14.62 16.76 23.23
N TYR A 101 15.72 17.29 22.70
CA TYR A 101 16.91 17.61 23.47
C TYR A 101 17.47 18.97 23.04
N LEU A 102 17.77 19.85 24.00
CA LEU A 102 18.32 21.18 23.76
C LEU A 102 19.58 21.42 24.60
N ILE A 103 20.59 22.03 24.01
CA ILE A 103 21.86 22.34 24.66
C ILE A 103 21.87 23.81 25.10
N LYS A 104 22.25 24.08 26.35
CA LYS A 104 22.44 25.43 26.92
C LYS A 104 23.74 26.04 26.35
N PRO A 105 23.76 27.35 26.02
CA PRO A 105 22.70 28.34 26.20
C PRO A 105 21.59 28.24 25.14
N VAL A 106 20.34 28.13 25.59
CA VAL A 106 19.18 27.95 24.70
C VAL A 106 18.62 29.28 24.20
N ASN A 107 18.37 29.38 22.89
CA ASN A 107 17.71 30.54 22.29
C ASN A 107 16.18 30.45 22.50
N PRO A 108 15.47 31.53 22.89
CA PRO A 108 14.00 31.53 23.03
C PRO A 108 13.25 30.96 21.80
N ASN A 109 13.75 31.22 20.58
CA ASN A 109 13.16 30.67 19.35
C ASN A 109 13.40 29.17 19.17
N GLN A 110 14.52 28.62 19.68
CA GLN A 110 14.76 27.16 19.68
C GLN A 110 13.77 26.47 20.62
N ILE A 111 13.55 27.03 21.81
CA ILE A 111 12.56 26.53 22.77
C ILE A 111 11.16 26.55 22.14
N LEU A 112 10.75 27.69 21.57
CA LEU A 112 9.46 27.82 20.89
C LEU A 112 9.31 26.82 19.73
N SER A 113 10.36 26.59 18.96
CA SER A 113 10.36 25.62 17.86
C SER A 113 10.16 24.19 18.38
N SER A 114 10.80 23.84 19.50
CA SER A 114 10.64 22.54 20.14
C SER A 114 9.23 22.37 20.75
N ILE A 115 8.64 23.43 21.33
CA ILE A 115 7.24 23.40 21.77
C ILE A 115 6.31 23.16 20.59
N LYS A 116 6.45 23.93 19.50
CA LYS A 116 5.63 23.75 18.29
C LYS A 116 5.75 22.33 17.72
N LYS A 117 6.97 21.80 17.64
CA LYS A 117 7.25 20.45 17.17
C LYS A 117 6.62 19.35 18.04
N ASN A 118 6.41 19.59 19.33
CA ASN A 118 5.92 18.55 20.26
C ASN A 118 4.45 18.71 20.65
N LEU A 119 3.91 19.95 20.66
CA LEU A 119 2.52 20.24 21.01
C LEU A 119 1.62 20.50 19.81
N HIS A 120 2.16 21.07 18.74
CA HIS A 120 1.39 21.56 17.58
C HIS A 120 1.71 20.79 16.30
N LYS A 121 2.49 19.70 16.36
CA LYS A 121 2.87 18.92 15.18
C LYS A 121 1.66 18.52 14.35
N HIS A 122 0.63 18.03 15.02
CA HIS A 122 -0.59 17.60 14.35
C HIS A 122 -1.28 18.76 13.62
N ASP A 123 -1.42 19.92 14.28
CA ASP A 123 -2.06 21.10 13.70
C ASP A 123 -1.27 21.64 12.51
N ILE A 124 0.06 21.79 12.67
CA ILE A 124 0.95 22.31 11.62
C ILE A 124 0.94 21.39 10.40
N VAL A 125 1.05 20.07 10.61
CA VAL A 125 1.00 19.10 9.51
C VAL A 125 -0.38 19.14 8.85
N THR A 126 -1.46 19.20 9.63
CA THR A 126 -2.83 19.26 9.09
C THR A 126 -3.05 20.51 8.24
N GLU A 127 -2.62 21.69 8.71
CA GLU A 127 -2.71 22.95 7.95
C GLU A 127 -1.90 22.89 6.66
N ALA A 128 -0.65 22.44 6.73
CA ALA A 128 0.21 22.28 5.55
C ALA A 128 -0.36 21.27 4.53
N THR A 129 -0.92 20.16 4.99
CA THR A 129 -1.58 19.16 4.13
C THR A 129 -2.82 19.77 3.45
N VAL A 130 -3.61 20.57 4.16
CA VAL A 130 -4.78 21.26 3.60
C VAL A 130 -4.38 22.24 2.51
N GLU A 131 -3.39 23.10 2.78
CA GLU A 131 -2.90 24.08 1.82
C GLU A 131 -2.31 23.37 0.59
N GLY A 132 -1.45 22.37 0.81
CA GLY A 132 -0.85 21.60 -0.27
C GLY A 132 -1.88 20.88 -1.15
N TYR A 133 -2.90 20.24 -0.55
CA TYR A 133 -3.93 19.57 -1.35
C TYR A 133 -4.80 20.58 -2.12
N ARG A 134 -5.12 21.74 -1.52
CA ARG A 134 -5.89 22.80 -2.21
C ARG A 134 -5.16 23.32 -3.45
N GLU A 135 -3.83 23.47 -3.37
CA GLU A 135 -3.02 23.87 -4.52
C GLU A 135 -2.99 22.80 -5.62
N GLU A 136 -2.93 21.52 -5.25
CA GLU A 136 -2.92 20.41 -6.20
C GLU A 136 -4.31 20.04 -6.74
N PHE A 137 -5.40 20.36 -6.03
CA PHE A 137 -6.77 19.95 -6.37
C PHE A 137 -7.11 20.26 -7.84
N ASN A 138 -6.91 21.51 -8.25
CA ASN A 138 -7.20 21.95 -9.62
C ASN A 138 -6.27 21.28 -10.64
N LYS A 139 -5.00 21.08 -10.30
CA LYS A 139 -4.02 20.45 -11.20
C LYS A 139 -4.39 18.99 -11.45
N ILE A 140 -4.73 18.25 -10.41
CA ILE A 140 -5.19 16.86 -10.53
C ILE A 140 -6.48 16.81 -11.36
N GLY A 141 -7.43 17.73 -11.13
CA GLY A 141 -8.67 17.82 -11.92
C GLY A 141 -8.42 18.05 -13.41
N MET A 142 -7.50 18.96 -13.77
CA MET A 142 -7.09 19.18 -15.16
C MET A 142 -6.39 17.94 -15.75
N GLN A 143 -5.47 17.33 -15.01
CA GLN A 143 -4.77 16.11 -15.45
C GLN A 143 -5.75 14.96 -15.72
N ILE A 144 -6.79 14.79 -14.89
CA ILE A 144 -7.84 13.77 -15.12
C ILE A 144 -8.56 14.00 -16.45
N GLY A 145 -8.82 15.25 -16.82
CA GLY A 145 -9.47 15.62 -18.08
C GLY A 145 -8.56 15.46 -19.31
N ASP A 146 -7.26 15.68 -19.14
CA ASP A 146 -6.27 15.76 -20.22
C ASP A 146 -5.32 14.55 -20.30
N SER A 147 -5.57 13.46 -19.56
CA SER A 147 -4.74 12.25 -19.62
C SER A 147 -5.15 11.35 -20.80
N TYR A 148 -4.24 11.18 -21.76
CA TYR A 148 -4.43 10.38 -22.98
C TYR A 148 -3.42 9.24 -23.15
N THR A 149 -2.43 9.14 -22.27
CA THR A 149 -1.36 8.14 -22.28
C THR A 149 -1.30 7.35 -20.98
N PHE A 150 -0.63 6.20 -20.99
CA PHE A 150 -0.47 5.36 -19.81
C PHE A 150 0.34 6.11 -18.72
N GLU A 151 1.40 6.80 -19.12
CA GLU A 151 2.30 7.54 -18.25
C GLU A 151 1.57 8.67 -17.52
N GLU A 152 0.71 9.41 -18.22
CA GLU A 152 -0.12 10.45 -17.60
C GLU A 152 -1.08 9.88 -16.55
N TRP A 153 -1.70 8.72 -16.83
CA TRP A 153 -2.57 8.04 -15.86
C TRP A 153 -1.82 7.49 -14.65
N VAL A 154 -0.58 7.04 -14.83
CA VAL A 154 0.30 6.65 -13.72
C VAL A 154 0.57 7.84 -12.79
N GLU A 155 0.86 9.02 -13.35
CA GLU A 155 1.11 10.22 -12.56
C GLU A 155 -0.15 10.71 -11.82
N VAL A 156 -1.31 10.67 -12.47
CA VAL A 156 -2.60 10.94 -11.81
C VAL A 156 -2.81 9.97 -10.64
N TYR A 157 -2.61 8.67 -10.84
CA TYR A 157 -2.84 7.67 -9.80
C TYR A 157 -1.89 7.85 -8.61
N LYS A 158 -0.60 8.10 -8.85
CA LYS A 158 0.39 8.39 -7.80
C LYS A 158 -0.01 9.59 -6.95
N LYS A 159 -0.45 10.69 -7.57
CA LYS A 159 -0.93 11.88 -6.86
C LYS A 159 -2.18 11.62 -6.02
N LEU A 160 -3.14 10.88 -6.58
CA LEU A 160 -4.38 10.53 -5.86
C LEU A 160 -4.07 9.67 -4.63
N VAL A 161 -3.20 8.67 -4.76
CA VAL A 161 -2.76 7.83 -3.64
C VAL A 161 -2.03 8.65 -2.59
N PHE A 162 -1.08 9.50 -2.99
CA PHE A 162 -0.34 10.36 -2.07
C PHE A 162 -1.29 11.25 -1.24
N TRP A 163 -2.16 12.01 -1.89
CA TRP A 163 -3.05 12.94 -1.17
C TRP A 163 -4.12 12.22 -0.35
N GLU A 164 -4.65 11.07 -0.82
CA GLU A 164 -5.56 10.27 0.00
C GLU A 164 -4.87 9.81 1.30
N MET A 165 -3.61 9.38 1.23
CA MET A 165 -2.86 8.95 2.41
C MET A 165 -2.57 10.10 3.38
N GLU A 166 -2.12 11.26 2.88
CA GLU A 166 -1.84 12.44 3.71
C GLU A 166 -3.10 12.98 4.40
N LEU A 167 -4.23 13.04 3.68
CA LEU A 167 -5.52 13.49 4.22
C LEU A 167 -6.11 12.48 5.22
N THR A 168 -5.91 11.19 4.98
CA THR A 168 -6.34 10.13 5.91
C THR A 168 -5.55 10.22 7.22
N ALA A 169 -4.22 10.43 7.15
CA ALA A 169 -3.35 10.49 8.32
C ALA A 169 -3.70 11.65 9.27
N THR A 170 -4.26 12.74 8.73
CA THR A 170 -4.66 13.95 9.46
C THR A 170 -6.16 13.99 9.81
N GLN A 171 -6.91 12.91 9.54
CA GLN A 171 -8.38 12.84 9.72
C GLN A 171 -9.12 14.04 9.10
N ASN A 172 -8.69 14.43 7.90
CA ASN A 172 -9.03 15.72 7.32
C ASN A 172 -10.46 15.77 6.74
N PRO A 173 -11.23 16.86 6.92
CA PRO A 173 -12.53 17.04 6.27
C PRO A 173 -12.51 17.02 4.74
N LEU A 174 -11.36 17.29 4.10
CA LEU A 174 -11.23 17.25 2.64
C LEU A 174 -11.16 15.83 2.06
N LEU A 175 -11.25 14.80 2.90
CA LEU A 175 -11.26 13.40 2.46
C LEU A 175 -12.39 13.11 1.45
N GLU A 176 -13.56 13.74 1.61
CA GLU A 176 -14.67 13.56 0.66
C GLU A 176 -14.34 14.13 -0.74
N LEU A 177 -13.54 15.20 -0.82
CA LEU A 177 -13.16 15.80 -2.10
C LEU A 177 -12.20 14.90 -2.87
N ILE A 178 -11.20 14.31 -2.21
CA ILE A 178 -10.27 13.37 -2.87
C ILE A 178 -11.00 12.09 -3.29
N VAL A 179 -11.98 11.61 -2.51
CA VAL A 179 -12.83 10.47 -2.89
C VAL A 179 -13.63 10.78 -4.16
N ALA A 180 -14.25 11.96 -4.26
CA ALA A 180 -14.95 12.39 -5.47
C ALA A 180 -13.99 12.49 -6.67
N GLN A 181 -12.79 13.05 -6.46
CA GLN A 181 -11.78 13.18 -7.50
C GLN A 181 -11.27 11.81 -8.00
N LYS A 182 -11.15 10.81 -7.13
CA LYS A 182 -10.85 9.42 -7.53
C LYS A 182 -11.98 8.81 -8.36
N GLN A 183 -13.25 9.12 -8.06
CA GLN A 183 -14.39 8.67 -8.86
C GLN A 183 -14.36 9.30 -10.27
N ASP A 184 -14.05 10.60 -10.36
CA ASP A 184 -13.88 11.29 -11.65
C ASP A 184 -12.71 10.72 -12.46
N ALA A 185 -11.59 10.44 -11.79
CA ALA A 185 -10.43 9.78 -12.38
C ALA A 185 -10.81 8.41 -12.95
N ASN A 186 -11.50 7.58 -12.17
CA ASN A 186 -11.96 6.26 -12.61
C ASN A 186 -12.92 6.35 -13.80
N ASN A 187 -13.85 7.31 -13.81
CA ASN A 187 -14.77 7.54 -14.93
C ASN A 187 -14.02 7.86 -16.24
N SER A 188 -13.02 8.74 -16.17
CA SER A 188 -12.18 9.11 -17.31
C SER A 188 -11.24 7.98 -17.73
N PHE A 189 -10.65 7.26 -16.77
CA PHE A 189 -9.79 6.10 -17.02
C PHE A 189 -10.56 4.97 -17.69
N CYS A 190 -11.79 4.68 -17.27
CA CYS A 190 -12.64 3.67 -17.94
C CYS A 190 -12.88 4.02 -19.42
N LYS A 191 -13.07 5.31 -19.76
CA LYS A 191 -13.19 5.75 -21.16
C LYS A 191 -11.87 5.57 -21.91
N PHE A 192 -10.75 5.88 -21.26
CA PHE A 192 -9.41 5.67 -21.80
C PHE A 192 -9.14 4.19 -22.12
N ILE A 193 -9.45 3.27 -21.20
CA ILE A 193 -9.32 1.84 -21.44
C ILE A 193 -10.23 1.39 -22.58
N LYS A 194 -11.53 1.73 -22.54
CA LYS A 194 -12.49 1.39 -23.60
C LYS A 194 -12.04 1.82 -25.00
N LYS A 195 -11.42 3.00 -25.10
CA LYS A 195 -10.95 3.57 -26.37
C LYS A 195 -9.72 2.84 -26.92
N ASN A 196 -8.81 2.39 -26.05
CA ASN A 196 -7.49 1.94 -26.47
C ASN A 196 -7.27 0.42 -26.39
N TYR A 197 -7.97 -0.29 -25.51
CA TYR A 197 -7.62 -1.67 -25.14
C TYR A 197 -7.55 -2.63 -26.32
N VAL A 198 -8.56 -2.65 -27.19
CA VAL A 198 -8.58 -3.51 -28.39
C VAL A 198 -7.37 -3.23 -29.28
N SER A 199 -7.07 -1.94 -29.52
CA SER A 199 -5.93 -1.53 -30.35
C SER A 199 -4.62 -1.98 -29.74
N TRP A 200 -4.45 -1.90 -28.42
CA TRP A 200 -3.25 -2.38 -27.74
C TRP A 200 -3.06 -3.88 -27.83
N ILE A 201 -4.13 -4.66 -27.71
CA ILE A 201 -4.02 -6.12 -27.85
C ILE A 201 -3.68 -6.51 -29.29
N GLN A 202 -4.26 -5.83 -30.28
CA GLN A 202 -4.04 -6.12 -31.69
C GLN A 202 -2.71 -5.56 -32.24
N ASN A 203 -2.15 -4.51 -31.60
CA ASN A 203 -0.93 -3.84 -32.04
C ASN A 203 0.08 -3.71 -30.89
N PRO A 204 0.82 -4.80 -30.55
CA PRO A 204 1.71 -4.84 -29.38
C PRO A 204 2.91 -3.87 -29.40
N ASP A 205 3.24 -3.29 -30.55
CA ASP A 205 4.39 -2.37 -30.68
C ASP A 205 4.11 -0.98 -30.08
N ASN A 206 2.84 -0.56 -30.01
CA ASN A 206 2.43 0.79 -29.60
C ASN A 206 1.53 0.78 -28.36
N ARG A 207 1.77 -0.14 -27.42
CA ARG A 207 1.02 -0.28 -26.16
C ARG A 207 1.91 -0.08 -24.93
N PRO A 208 1.32 0.29 -23.78
CA PRO A 208 2.03 0.20 -22.50
C PRO A 208 2.48 -1.24 -22.21
N ILE A 209 3.40 -1.38 -21.24
CA ILE A 209 3.74 -2.69 -20.71
C ILE A 209 2.50 -3.27 -20.04
N ILE A 210 2.11 -4.47 -20.47
CA ILE A 210 1.01 -5.23 -19.84
C ILE A 210 1.50 -6.53 -19.22
N SER A 211 0.63 -7.26 -18.50
CA SER A 211 0.93 -8.53 -17.82
C SER A 211 1.88 -9.47 -18.60
N PRO A 212 1.58 -9.90 -19.85
CA PRO A 212 2.47 -10.80 -20.59
C PRO A 212 3.81 -10.23 -21.05
N ASP A 213 4.04 -8.92 -20.92
CA ASP A 213 5.31 -8.30 -21.30
C ASP A 213 6.38 -8.36 -20.20
N LEU A 214 5.98 -8.58 -18.93
CA LEU A 214 6.84 -8.37 -17.76
C LEU A 214 8.17 -9.14 -17.85
N PHE A 215 8.10 -10.45 -18.07
CA PHE A 215 9.31 -11.27 -18.12
C PHE A 215 10.23 -10.86 -19.27
N LYS A 216 9.69 -10.69 -20.48
CA LYS A 216 10.46 -10.28 -21.65
C LYS A 216 11.12 -8.90 -21.48
N LYS A 217 10.39 -7.92 -20.95
CA LYS A 217 10.83 -6.51 -20.91
C LYS A 217 11.61 -6.15 -19.65
N LYS A 218 11.35 -6.83 -18.52
CA LYS A 218 11.86 -6.42 -17.19
C LYS A 218 12.69 -7.49 -16.49
N ILE A 219 12.50 -8.77 -16.79
CA ILE A 219 13.20 -9.87 -16.10
C ILE A 219 14.35 -10.43 -16.95
N PHE A 220 14.08 -10.88 -18.18
CA PHE A 220 15.07 -11.50 -19.05
C PHE A 220 16.29 -10.62 -19.34
N PRO A 221 16.17 -9.29 -19.58
CA PRO A 221 17.33 -8.44 -19.79
C PRO A 221 18.31 -8.45 -18.60
N ARG A 222 17.79 -8.58 -17.38
CA ARG A 222 18.60 -8.63 -16.15
C ARG A 222 19.30 -9.98 -15.99
N LEU A 223 18.57 -11.07 -16.22
CA LEU A 223 19.13 -12.41 -16.22
C LEU A 223 20.20 -12.59 -17.31
N ASP A 224 20.00 -11.99 -18.48
CA ASP A 224 20.97 -11.96 -19.58
C ASP A 224 22.26 -11.23 -19.21
N ASN A 225 22.16 -10.21 -18.36
CA ASN A 225 23.32 -9.50 -17.80
C ASN A 225 24.00 -10.26 -16.64
N GLY A 226 23.56 -11.48 -16.35
CA GLY A 226 24.12 -12.33 -15.30
C GLY A 226 23.62 -12.00 -13.89
N GLU A 227 22.60 -11.15 -13.75
CA GLU A 227 21.99 -10.88 -12.44
C GLU A 227 21.26 -12.13 -11.92
N LYS A 228 21.34 -12.35 -10.61
CA LYS A 228 20.47 -13.26 -9.87
C LYS A 228 19.38 -12.44 -9.19
N LEU A 229 18.12 -12.77 -9.44
CA LEU A 229 17.01 -11.99 -8.93
C LEU A 229 15.84 -12.83 -8.43
N PHE A 230 15.11 -12.27 -7.48
CA PHE A 230 13.85 -12.80 -6.99
C PHE A 230 12.70 -12.04 -7.65
N PHE A 231 11.84 -12.76 -8.38
CA PHE A 231 10.57 -12.20 -8.85
C PHE A 231 9.49 -12.53 -7.81
N ILE A 232 9.00 -11.52 -7.11
CA ILE A 232 7.98 -11.67 -6.07
C ILE A 232 6.68 -11.08 -6.58
N LEU A 233 5.63 -11.92 -6.64
CA LEU A 233 4.28 -11.50 -6.97
C LEU A 233 3.41 -11.62 -5.72
N ILE A 234 2.93 -10.49 -5.20
CA ILE A 234 1.93 -10.47 -4.13
C ILE A 234 0.56 -10.35 -4.78
N ASP A 235 -0.31 -11.33 -4.54
CA ASP A 235 -1.70 -11.31 -5.04
C ASP A 235 -2.45 -10.09 -4.53
N ASN A 236 -3.18 -9.40 -5.42
CA ASN A 236 -4.04 -8.27 -5.07
C ASN A 236 -3.31 -7.14 -4.31
N PHE A 237 -2.22 -6.63 -4.90
CA PHE A 237 -1.32 -5.68 -4.24
C PHE A 237 -1.20 -4.35 -5.00
N ARG A 238 -1.94 -3.35 -4.50
CA ARG A 238 -2.10 -2.02 -5.08
C ARG A 238 -0.94 -1.07 -4.77
N LEU A 239 -0.90 0.04 -5.50
CA LEU A 239 0.06 1.12 -5.31
C LEU A 239 0.02 1.72 -3.90
N ASP A 240 -1.18 1.90 -3.33
CA ASP A 240 -1.34 2.47 -1.98
C ASP A 240 -0.95 1.49 -0.87
N GLN A 241 -1.09 0.19 -1.11
CA GLN A 241 -0.55 -0.86 -0.24
C GLN A 241 0.98 -0.92 -0.31
N TRP A 242 1.57 -0.76 -1.50
CA TRP A 242 3.01 -0.57 -1.65
C TRP A 242 3.50 0.65 -0.87
N ALA A 243 2.86 1.80 -1.07
CA ALA A 243 3.18 3.03 -0.34
C ALA A 243 3.08 2.85 1.19
N ALA A 244 2.15 2.01 1.66
CA ALA A 244 1.97 1.71 3.07
C ALA A 244 3.02 0.76 3.68
N ILE A 245 3.85 0.07 2.89
CA ILE A 245 4.89 -0.83 3.40
C ILE A 245 6.31 -0.44 3.00
N LYS A 246 6.50 0.47 2.03
CA LYS A 246 7.82 0.78 1.47
C LYS A 246 8.83 1.29 2.49
N ASP A 247 8.38 2.02 3.50
CA ASP A 247 9.22 2.52 4.61
C ASP A 247 9.80 1.39 5.46
N MET A 248 9.11 0.25 5.55
CA MET A 248 9.58 -0.93 6.28
C MET A 248 10.73 -1.65 5.57
N LEU A 249 10.84 -1.47 4.25
CA LEU A 249 11.87 -2.07 3.40
C LEU A 249 13.02 -1.11 3.09
N ALA A 250 12.81 0.20 3.30
CA ALA A 250 13.79 1.24 3.01
C ALA A 250 15.14 1.09 3.74
N PRO A 251 15.22 0.53 4.97
CA PRO A 251 16.50 0.26 5.62
C PRO A 251 17.37 -0.77 4.89
N ASP A 252 16.76 -1.72 4.18
CA ASP A 252 17.47 -2.85 3.56
C ASP A 252 17.64 -2.65 2.03
N PHE A 253 16.82 -1.81 1.40
CA PHE A 253 16.76 -1.64 -0.05
C PHE A 253 16.74 -0.17 -0.51
N THR A 254 17.14 0.02 -1.76
CA THR A 254 16.78 1.16 -2.61
C THR A 254 15.72 0.74 -3.61
N PHE A 255 14.89 1.69 -4.08
CA PHE A 255 13.74 1.40 -4.92
C PHE A 255 13.80 2.12 -6.27
N ASP A 256 13.47 1.39 -7.33
CA ASP A 256 13.09 1.94 -8.63
C ASP A 256 11.61 1.57 -8.87
N GLU A 257 10.74 2.59 -8.82
CA GLU A 257 9.28 2.45 -8.78
C GLU A 257 8.68 2.72 -10.17
N ASP A 258 8.31 1.66 -10.87
CA ASP A 258 7.59 1.70 -12.15
C ASP A 258 6.16 1.16 -11.98
N MET A 259 5.37 1.23 -13.04
CA MET A 259 4.04 0.64 -13.09
C MET A 259 3.81 -0.09 -14.41
N TYR A 260 2.83 -0.96 -14.43
CA TYR A 260 2.38 -1.62 -15.65
C TYR A 260 0.86 -1.79 -15.64
N LEU A 261 0.27 -2.14 -16.79
CA LEU A 261 -1.17 -2.30 -16.94
C LEU A 261 -1.58 -3.78 -16.90
N SER A 262 -2.49 -4.15 -16.01
CA SER A 262 -3.09 -5.49 -15.99
C SER A 262 -3.91 -5.77 -17.25
N ILE A 263 -4.16 -7.05 -17.55
CA ILE A 263 -5.06 -7.44 -18.63
C ILE A 263 -6.49 -7.64 -18.14
N LEU A 264 -7.44 -7.68 -19.07
CA LEU A 264 -8.83 -8.00 -18.79
C LEU A 264 -9.06 -9.50 -18.98
N PRO A 265 -9.82 -10.17 -18.09
CA PRO A 265 -10.22 -9.69 -16.76
C PRO A 265 -9.01 -9.47 -15.84
N THR A 266 -9.08 -8.46 -14.96
CA THR A 266 -8.09 -8.23 -13.89
C THR A 266 -8.28 -9.25 -12.76
N ALA A 267 -8.11 -10.52 -13.10
CA ALA A 267 -8.32 -11.66 -12.23
C ALA A 267 -7.15 -12.62 -12.35
N THR A 268 -6.85 -13.29 -11.25
CA THR A 268 -5.68 -14.16 -11.06
C THR A 268 -5.44 -15.10 -12.25
N GLN A 269 -6.45 -15.91 -12.61
CA GLN A 269 -6.35 -16.89 -13.70
C GLN A 269 -5.92 -16.30 -15.04
N TYR A 270 -6.31 -15.06 -15.33
CA TYR A 270 -5.98 -14.42 -16.60
C TYR A 270 -4.66 -13.69 -16.49
N SER A 271 -4.56 -12.77 -15.54
CA SER A 271 -3.42 -11.86 -15.45
C SER A 271 -2.15 -12.57 -14.99
N ARG A 272 -2.23 -13.46 -13.98
CA ARG A 272 -1.06 -14.17 -13.46
C ARG A 272 -0.52 -15.18 -14.45
N ASN A 273 -1.40 -15.98 -15.05
CA ASN A 273 -0.99 -16.93 -16.09
C ASN A 273 -0.44 -16.20 -17.32
N ALA A 274 -0.94 -14.99 -17.64
CA ALA A 274 -0.36 -14.17 -18.70
C ALA A 274 1.04 -13.67 -18.35
N ILE A 275 1.30 -13.25 -17.10
CA ILE A 275 2.66 -12.88 -16.65
C ILE A 275 3.63 -14.03 -16.84
N PHE A 276 3.27 -15.20 -16.31
CA PHE A 276 4.13 -16.38 -16.25
C PHE A 276 4.28 -17.10 -17.57
N SER A 277 3.26 -17.07 -18.42
CA SER A 277 3.39 -17.57 -19.78
C SER A 277 4.04 -16.53 -20.68
N GLY A 278 3.89 -15.23 -20.46
CA GLY A 278 4.23 -14.21 -21.46
C GLY A 278 3.31 -14.18 -22.68
N LEU A 279 2.10 -14.73 -22.55
CA LEU A 279 1.11 -14.85 -23.61
C LEU A 279 -0.23 -14.29 -23.14
N MET A 280 -1.05 -13.80 -24.07
CA MET A 280 -2.44 -13.50 -23.76
C MET A 280 -3.23 -14.81 -23.48
N PRO A 281 -4.29 -14.78 -22.65
CA PRO A 281 -5.08 -15.97 -22.31
C PRO A 281 -5.52 -16.82 -23.50
N LEU A 282 -5.95 -16.20 -24.61
CA LEU A 282 -6.29 -16.92 -25.85
C LEU A 282 -5.10 -17.76 -26.36
N GLN A 283 -3.92 -17.16 -26.41
CA GLN A 283 -2.71 -17.82 -26.89
C GLN A 283 -2.29 -18.97 -25.96
N ILE A 284 -2.48 -18.82 -24.65
CA ILE A 284 -2.24 -19.91 -23.69
C ILE A 284 -3.17 -21.08 -24.00
N SER A 285 -4.47 -20.81 -24.16
CA SER A 285 -5.47 -21.85 -24.43
C SER A 285 -5.24 -22.59 -25.76
N GLU A 286 -4.71 -21.90 -26.77
CA GLU A 286 -4.44 -22.50 -28.10
C GLU A 286 -3.10 -23.26 -28.14
N MET A 287 -2.04 -22.68 -27.56
CA MET A 287 -0.68 -23.25 -27.63
C MET A 287 -0.44 -24.31 -26.56
N TYR A 288 -1.06 -24.18 -25.39
CA TYR A 288 -0.87 -25.03 -24.23
C TYR A 288 -2.22 -25.39 -23.58
N PRO A 289 -3.13 -26.06 -24.32
CA PRO A 289 -4.48 -26.37 -23.83
C PRO A 289 -4.46 -27.18 -22.52
N ASN A 290 -3.48 -28.06 -22.33
CA ASN A 290 -3.34 -28.85 -21.09
C ASN A 290 -2.92 -28.02 -19.87
N LEU A 291 -2.42 -26.79 -20.07
CA LEU A 291 -2.03 -25.88 -18.99
C LEU A 291 -3.09 -24.82 -18.70
N TRP A 292 -4.09 -24.67 -19.57
CA TRP A 292 -5.19 -23.75 -19.45
C TRP A 292 -6.41 -24.46 -18.84
N VAL A 293 -6.91 -23.93 -17.73
CA VAL A 293 -8.16 -24.38 -17.11
C VAL A 293 -9.27 -23.44 -17.57
N GLU A 294 -10.43 -23.96 -17.98
CA GLU A 294 -11.54 -23.12 -18.43
C GLU A 294 -12.31 -22.49 -17.26
N GLU A 295 -13.01 -21.39 -17.52
CA GLU A 295 -13.73 -20.64 -16.47
C GLU A 295 -14.79 -21.49 -15.72
N ILE A 296 -15.36 -22.48 -16.44
CA ILE A 296 -16.49 -23.31 -16.01
C ILE A 296 -16.02 -24.54 -15.20
N GLU A 297 -14.72 -24.83 -15.20
CA GLU A 297 -14.18 -26.00 -14.52
C GLU A 297 -14.03 -25.75 -13.01
N ASP A 298 -14.37 -26.77 -12.20
CA ASP A 298 -14.29 -26.74 -10.74
C ASP A 298 -12.85 -26.95 -10.22
N GLU A 299 -11.87 -27.12 -11.11
CA GLU A 299 -10.47 -27.36 -10.79
C GLU A 299 -9.70 -26.09 -10.39
N GLY A 300 -8.52 -26.27 -9.80
CA GLY A 300 -7.65 -25.15 -9.44
C GLY A 300 -7.16 -24.38 -10.67
N LYS A 301 -7.66 -23.16 -10.86
CA LYS A 301 -7.38 -22.31 -12.03
C LYS A 301 -5.92 -21.82 -12.17
N ASN A 302 -5.09 -22.04 -11.14
CA ASN A 302 -3.70 -21.54 -11.06
C ASN A 302 -2.75 -22.66 -10.58
N LEU A 303 -2.83 -23.84 -11.17
CA LEU A 303 -2.01 -25.00 -10.77
C LEU A 303 -0.73 -25.20 -11.59
N ASN A 304 -0.63 -24.57 -12.77
CA ASN A 304 0.40 -24.85 -13.77
C ASN A 304 1.41 -23.70 -13.97
N GLU A 305 1.55 -22.80 -13.00
CA GLU A 305 2.32 -21.55 -13.16
C GLU A 305 3.82 -21.79 -13.39
N ASP A 306 4.41 -22.78 -12.72
CA ASP A 306 5.80 -23.20 -12.92
C ASP A 306 6.04 -23.72 -14.34
N LEU A 307 5.11 -24.54 -14.86
CA LEU A 307 5.15 -25.02 -16.22
C LEU A 307 5.01 -23.88 -17.23
N LEU A 308 4.12 -22.90 -16.97
CA LEU A 308 3.97 -21.73 -17.84
C LEU A 308 5.27 -20.91 -17.91
N ILE A 309 5.95 -20.69 -16.77
CA ILE A 309 7.27 -20.02 -16.71
C ILE A 309 8.29 -20.78 -17.56
N GLN A 310 8.35 -22.11 -17.41
CA GLN A 310 9.25 -22.95 -18.20
C GLN A 310 8.96 -22.79 -19.70
N THR A 311 7.69 -22.84 -20.12
CA THR A 311 7.35 -22.65 -21.54
C THR A 311 7.80 -21.29 -22.07
N GLN A 312 7.73 -20.25 -21.24
CA GLN A 312 8.17 -18.91 -21.62
C GLN A 312 9.69 -18.87 -21.83
N ILE A 313 10.47 -19.41 -20.89
CA ILE A 313 11.92 -19.52 -20.97
C ILE A 313 12.33 -20.27 -22.25
N ASP A 314 11.67 -21.40 -22.54
CA ASP A 314 11.94 -22.24 -23.70
C ASP A 314 11.64 -21.50 -25.03
N ARG A 315 10.50 -20.79 -25.12
CA ARG A 315 10.14 -20.04 -26.33
C ARG A 315 11.12 -18.92 -26.65
N PHE A 316 11.74 -18.32 -25.63
CA PHE A 316 12.81 -17.33 -25.80
C PHE A 316 14.20 -17.95 -25.96
N ARG A 317 14.30 -19.28 -26.02
CA ARG A 317 15.55 -20.05 -26.14
C ARG A 317 16.57 -19.68 -25.05
N LYS A 318 16.07 -19.48 -23.83
CA LYS A 318 16.86 -19.18 -22.64
C LYS A 318 17.10 -20.47 -21.85
N ASN A 319 18.19 -20.52 -21.10
CA ASN A 319 18.59 -21.68 -20.29
C ASN A 319 18.79 -21.31 -18.81
N TYR A 320 17.95 -20.42 -18.28
CA TYR A 320 18.08 -19.98 -16.89
C TYR A 320 17.72 -21.12 -15.94
N SER A 321 18.51 -21.30 -14.88
CA SER A 321 18.05 -22.07 -13.72
C SER A 321 17.01 -21.26 -12.95
N PHE A 322 15.84 -21.87 -12.66
CA PHE A 322 14.82 -21.19 -11.86
C PHE A 322 14.13 -22.09 -10.84
N SER A 323 13.52 -21.45 -9.84
CA SER A 323 12.57 -22.10 -8.92
C SER A 323 11.24 -21.37 -8.90
N TYR A 324 10.19 -22.09 -8.52
CA TYR A 324 8.84 -21.56 -8.31
C TYR A 324 8.32 -21.99 -6.94
N ASN A 325 7.84 -21.03 -6.13
CA ASN A 325 7.31 -21.29 -4.80
C ASN A 325 6.04 -20.47 -4.54
N LYS A 326 4.96 -21.13 -4.11
CA LYS A 326 3.69 -20.47 -3.77
C LYS A 326 3.43 -20.48 -2.27
N VAL A 327 3.52 -19.32 -1.64
CA VAL A 327 3.25 -19.09 -0.22
C VAL A 327 1.77 -18.75 -0.03
N HIS A 328 1.01 -19.71 0.49
CA HIS A 328 -0.43 -19.62 0.70
C HIS A 328 -0.84 -19.70 2.19
N THR A 329 0.08 -20.09 3.07
CA THR A 329 -0.14 -20.11 4.53
C THR A 329 1.06 -19.58 5.29
N SER A 330 0.81 -19.05 6.49
CA SER A 330 1.88 -18.56 7.38
C SER A 330 2.87 -19.65 7.77
N ALA A 331 2.39 -20.88 8.00
CA ALA A 331 3.23 -22.03 8.35
C ALA A 331 4.18 -22.41 7.21
N TYR A 332 3.66 -22.45 5.98
CA TYR A 332 4.49 -22.67 4.79
C TYR A 332 5.52 -21.53 4.62
N GLY A 333 5.09 -20.27 4.78
CA GLY A 333 5.97 -19.11 4.68
C GLY A 333 7.15 -19.17 5.63
N SER A 334 6.92 -19.49 6.91
CA SER A 334 8.00 -19.61 7.89
C SER A 334 8.98 -20.74 7.57
N LYS A 335 8.48 -21.90 7.12
CA LYS A 335 9.33 -23.02 6.69
C LYS A 335 10.11 -22.68 5.42
N PHE A 336 9.50 -21.95 4.49
CA PHE A 336 10.13 -21.52 3.26
C PHE A 336 11.31 -20.58 3.54
N VAL A 337 11.11 -19.56 4.39
CA VAL A 337 12.16 -18.62 4.79
C VAL A 337 13.35 -19.32 5.45
N GLN A 338 13.12 -20.32 6.30
CA GLN A 338 14.20 -21.11 6.91
C GLN A 338 15.07 -21.87 5.90
N ASN A 339 14.51 -22.19 4.72
CA ASN A 339 15.19 -22.95 3.67
C ASN A 339 15.62 -22.07 2.49
N LEU A 340 15.55 -20.74 2.61
CA LEU A 340 15.76 -19.80 1.51
C LEU A 340 17.16 -19.92 0.88
N ASN A 341 18.19 -20.25 1.67
CA ASN A 341 19.55 -20.45 1.20
C ASN A 341 19.67 -21.53 0.10
N SER A 342 18.76 -22.51 0.06
CA SER A 342 18.73 -23.54 -0.98
C SER A 342 18.47 -22.97 -2.39
N LEU A 343 17.91 -21.75 -2.47
CA LEU A 343 17.56 -21.09 -3.72
C LEU A 343 18.69 -20.26 -4.34
N SER A 344 19.83 -20.14 -3.65
CA SER A 344 20.99 -19.32 -4.07
C SER A 344 21.65 -19.77 -5.39
N ASN A 345 21.43 -21.03 -5.80
CA ASN A 345 21.98 -21.58 -7.03
C ASN A 345 21.17 -21.23 -8.29
N ASN A 346 19.93 -20.75 -8.14
CA ASN A 346 19.09 -20.37 -9.26
C ASN A 346 19.42 -18.95 -9.75
N GLN A 347 19.32 -18.72 -11.06
CA GLN A 347 19.38 -17.38 -11.63
C GLN A 347 18.08 -16.60 -11.36
N LEU A 348 16.95 -17.30 -11.42
CA LEU A 348 15.63 -16.73 -11.17
C LEU A 348 14.91 -17.49 -10.05
N ASN A 349 14.44 -16.79 -9.03
CA ASN A 349 13.55 -17.37 -8.03
C ASN A 349 12.19 -16.68 -8.08
N VAL A 350 11.16 -17.42 -8.47
CA VAL A 350 9.79 -16.92 -8.55
C VAL A 350 9.04 -17.28 -7.28
N ILE A 351 8.49 -16.27 -6.60
CA ILE A 351 7.72 -16.44 -5.37
C ILE A 351 6.36 -15.77 -5.55
N VAL A 352 5.29 -16.55 -5.37
CA VAL A 352 3.92 -16.04 -5.34
C VAL A 352 3.43 -16.02 -3.89
N ILE A 353 2.95 -14.87 -3.44
CA ILE A 353 2.39 -14.69 -2.10
C ILE A 353 0.89 -14.44 -2.24
N ASN A 354 0.07 -15.42 -1.86
CA ASN A 354 -1.39 -15.30 -1.90
C ASN A 354 -1.88 -14.56 -0.65
N PHE A 355 -1.80 -13.23 -0.68
CA PHE A 355 -2.23 -12.35 0.41
C PHE A 355 -3.69 -12.60 0.84
N VAL A 356 -4.60 -12.72 -0.13
CA VAL A 356 -6.04 -12.93 0.12
C VAL A 356 -6.29 -14.26 0.83
N ASP A 357 -5.63 -15.34 0.40
CA ASP A 357 -5.75 -16.65 1.05
C ASP A 357 -5.17 -16.60 2.47
N MET A 358 -4.06 -15.90 2.69
CA MET A 358 -3.46 -15.75 4.02
C MET A 358 -4.34 -14.92 4.97
N LEU A 359 -5.03 -13.88 4.47
CA LEU A 359 -6.06 -13.18 5.24
C LEU A 359 -7.24 -14.10 5.54
N SER A 360 -7.73 -14.84 4.54
CA SER A 360 -8.90 -15.72 4.66
C SER A 360 -8.64 -16.92 5.60
N HIS A 361 -7.42 -17.47 5.59
CA HIS A 361 -7.00 -18.58 6.45
C HIS A 361 -6.77 -18.17 7.91
N ALA A 362 -6.67 -16.87 8.22
CA ALA A 362 -6.61 -16.39 9.61
C ALA A 362 -7.88 -16.70 10.43
N ARG A 363 -8.99 -17.08 9.76
CA ARG A 363 -9.87 -18.25 10.04
C ARG A 363 -11.31 -17.99 9.56
N THR A 364 -11.78 -18.93 8.73
CA THR A 364 -13.16 -19.45 8.60
C THR A 364 -14.32 -18.46 8.74
N ASP A 365 -14.90 -18.07 7.60
CA ASP A 365 -16.22 -17.40 7.42
C ASP A 365 -16.37 -15.94 7.91
N SER A 366 -15.28 -15.21 8.03
CA SER A 366 -15.27 -14.09 8.98
C SER A 366 -15.82 -12.75 8.47
N GLN A 367 -17.07 -12.44 8.84
CA GLN A 367 -17.62 -11.09 8.89
C GLN A 367 -16.61 -10.07 9.50
N MET A 368 -15.76 -10.51 10.43
CA MET A 368 -14.70 -9.73 11.06
C MET A 368 -13.67 -9.16 10.05
N ILE A 369 -13.25 -9.92 9.02
CA ILE A 369 -12.28 -9.39 8.03
C ILE A 369 -12.94 -8.31 7.17
N ARG A 370 -14.23 -8.46 6.84
CA ARG A 370 -14.99 -7.41 6.17
C ARG A 370 -15.09 -6.14 7.02
N GLU A 371 -15.29 -6.28 8.33
CA GLU A 371 -15.29 -5.16 9.27
C GLU A 371 -13.90 -4.51 9.41
N LEU A 372 -12.83 -5.32 9.43
CA LEU A 372 -11.44 -4.84 9.50
C LEU A 372 -10.95 -4.20 8.20
N ALA A 373 -11.55 -4.54 7.06
CA ALA A 373 -11.27 -3.96 5.74
C ALA A 373 -12.47 -3.12 5.24
N ALA A 374 -13.15 -2.40 6.14
CA ALA A 374 -14.35 -1.64 5.79
C ALA A 374 -14.12 -0.46 4.83
N ASN A 375 -12.87 0.04 4.73
CA ASN A 375 -12.49 1.13 3.85
C ASN A 375 -11.02 1.03 3.43
N GLU A 376 -10.62 1.92 2.51
CA GLU A 376 -9.26 1.98 1.95
C GLU A 376 -8.16 2.12 3.02
N ALA A 377 -8.37 2.98 4.01
CA ALA A 377 -7.42 3.18 5.11
C ALA A 377 -7.25 1.93 5.98
N ALA A 378 -8.38 1.28 6.30
CA ALA A 378 -8.40 0.06 7.09
C ALA A 378 -7.73 -1.10 6.32
N TYR A 379 -8.00 -1.21 5.02
CA TYR A 379 -7.37 -2.21 4.16
C TYR A 379 -5.84 -2.03 4.07
N ARG A 380 -5.36 -0.79 3.90
CA ARG A 380 -3.91 -0.48 3.97
C ARG A 380 -3.30 -0.82 5.33
N SER A 381 -3.99 -0.47 6.42
CA SER A 381 -3.53 -0.78 7.78
C SER A 381 -3.42 -2.30 8.00
N LEU A 382 -4.40 -3.06 7.51
CA LEU A 382 -4.38 -4.52 7.54
C LEU A 382 -3.20 -5.08 6.75
N THR A 383 -2.96 -4.60 5.52
CA THR A 383 -1.79 -5.01 4.72
C THR A 383 -0.48 -4.70 5.42
N ARG A 384 -0.31 -3.50 5.99
CA ARG A 384 0.89 -3.11 6.73
C ARG A 384 1.11 -4.00 7.96
N SER A 385 0.05 -4.25 8.73
CA SER A 385 0.09 -5.12 9.91
C SER A 385 0.46 -6.55 9.53
N TRP A 386 -0.18 -7.11 8.51
CA TRP A 386 0.15 -8.43 7.97
C TRP A 386 1.61 -8.51 7.53
N PHE A 387 2.08 -7.53 6.76
CA PHE A 387 3.46 -7.53 6.27
C PHE A 387 4.45 -7.51 7.44
N LYS A 388 4.24 -6.62 8.43
CA LYS A 388 5.06 -6.48 9.63
C LYS A 388 5.18 -7.74 10.48
N HIS A 389 4.09 -8.50 10.57
CA HIS A 389 3.97 -9.61 11.50
C HIS A 389 3.99 -10.99 10.83
N SER A 390 4.23 -11.04 9.51
CA SER A 390 4.36 -12.28 8.77
C SER A 390 5.83 -12.61 8.49
N SER A 391 6.10 -13.87 8.16
CA SER A 391 7.42 -14.31 7.67
C SER A 391 7.83 -13.65 6.35
N ILE A 392 6.93 -12.91 5.69
CA ILE A 392 7.24 -12.16 4.47
C ILE A 392 8.19 -11.00 4.77
N SER A 393 8.07 -10.28 5.90
CA SER A 393 9.07 -9.24 6.21
C SER A 393 10.48 -9.81 6.37
N ASP A 394 10.58 -11.01 6.95
CA ASP A 394 11.85 -11.70 7.13
C ASP A 394 12.40 -12.18 5.78
N LEU A 395 11.54 -12.68 4.88
CA LEU A 395 11.92 -13.06 3.52
C LEU A 395 12.68 -11.94 2.81
N PHE A 396 12.14 -10.71 2.82
CA PHE A 396 12.79 -9.56 2.16
C PHE A 396 14.15 -9.24 2.80
N LYS A 397 14.24 -9.25 4.13
CA LYS A 397 15.52 -9.03 4.85
C LYS A 397 16.56 -10.09 4.52
N TYR A 398 16.17 -11.37 4.46
CA TYR A 398 17.08 -12.44 4.10
C TYR A 398 17.56 -12.32 2.66
N ILE A 399 16.68 -11.96 1.71
CA ILE A 399 17.08 -11.70 0.32
C ILE A 399 18.07 -10.53 0.23
N ALA A 400 17.84 -9.45 0.99
CA ALA A 400 18.77 -8.32 1.07
C ALA A 400 20.16 -8.76 1.56
N ASN A 401 20.20 -9.51 2.67
CA ASN A 401 21.45 -10.04 3.25
C ASN A 401 22.20 -10.98 2.31
N MET A 402 21.49 -11.67 1.42
CA MET A 402 22.09 -12.52 0.37
C MET A 402 22.63 -11.68 -0.81
N GLY A 403 22.39 -10.37 -0.84
CA GLY A 403 22.85 -9.46 -1.89
C GLY A 403 22.06 -9.59 -3.20
N TYR A 404 20.83 -10.10 -3.16
CA TYR A 404 20.01 -10.29 -4.36
C TYR A 404 18.97 -9.17 -4.53
N SER A 405 18.74 -8.81 -5.79
CA SER A 405 17.69 -7.85 -6.16
C SER A 405 16.32 -8.54 -6.20
N ILE A 406 15.27 -7.77 -5.93
CA ILE A 406 13.87 -8.22 -6.03
C ILE A 406 13.18 -7.40 -7.12
N VAL A 407 12.41 -8.06 -7.98
CA VAL A 407 11.36 -7.41 -8.77
C VAL A 407 10.02 -7.78 -8.14
N LEU A 408 9.40 -6.81 -7.48
CA LEU A 408 8.13 -6.94 -6.77
C LEU A 408 6.98 -6.41 -7.62
N THR A 409 5.92 -7.21 -7.75
CA THR A 409 4.71 -6.78 -8.45
C THR A 409 3.47 -7.54 -7.96
N THR A 410 2.36 -7.38 -8.68
CA THR A 410 1.09 -8.08 -8.47
C THR A 410 0.52 -8.49 -9.81
N ASP A 411 -0.52 -9.33 -9.85
CA ASP A 411 -1.27 -9.70 -11.05
C ASP A 411 -2.45 -8.76 -11.34
N HIS A 412 -3.12 -8.29 -10.30
CA HIS A 412 -4.21 -7.31 -10.36
C HIS A 412 -4.30 -6.56 -9.04
N GLY A 413 -5.06 -5.46 -9.02
CA GLY A 413 -5.49 -4.83 -7.78
C GLY A 413 -6.94 -5.16 -7.48
N THR A 414 -7.57 -4.26 -6.73
CA THR A 414 -8.96 -4.37 -6.31
C THR A 414 -9.59 -3.01 -6.06
N ILE A 415 -10.91 -2.93 -6.21
CA ILE A 415 -11.69 -1.75 -5.87
C ILE A 415 -12.84 -2.13 -4.94
N ARG A 416 -13.17 -1.23 -4.01
CA ARG A 416 -14.33 -1.38 -3.15
C ARG A 416 -15.60 -1.08 -3.95
N VAL A 417 -16.43 -2.10 -4.14
CA VAL A 417 -17.64 -1.99 -4.96
C VAL A 417 -18.82 -1.45 -4.18
N LYS A 418 -19.68 -0.65 -4.82
CA LYS A 418 -20.84 -0.01 -4.20
C LYS A 418 -22.10 -0.14 -5.05
N ASN A 419 -21.97 -0.10 -6.37
CA ASN A 419 -23.14 0.05 -7.25
C ASN A 419 -23.52 -1.28 -7.90
N PRO A 420 -24.63 -1.92 -7.51
CA PRO A 420 -25.05 -3.19 -8.10
C PRO A 420 -25.61 -2.99 -9.52
N LEU A 421 -25.15 -3.79 -10.46
CA LEU A 421 -25.63 -3.91 -11.83
C LEU A 421 -26.36 -5.24 -11.97
N LYS A 422 -27.61 -5.19 -12.45
CA LYS A 422 -28.37 -6.42 -12.74
C LYS A 422 -27.76 -7.11 -13.93
N VAL A 423 -27.51 -8.42 -13.79
CA VAL A 423 -27.16 -9.31 -14.89
C VAL A 423 -27.95 -10.61 -14.79
N ILE A 424 -28.46 -11.08 -15.91
CA ILE A 424 -29.04 -12.43 -16.04
C ILE A 424 -28.11 -13.21 -16.96
N GLY A 425 -27.70 -14.39 -16.51
CA GLY A 425 -26.91 -15.33 -17.29
C GLY A 425 -27.48 -16.74 -17.22
N ASP A 426 -26.94 -17.63 -18.05
CA ASP A 426 -27.21 -19.06 -17.97
C ASP A 426 -26.45 -19.73 -16.82
N LYS A 427 -26.69 -21.04 -16.59
CA LYS A 427 -25.99 -21.81 -15.54
C LYS A 427 -24.47 -21.90 -15.75
N ALA A 428 -23.99 -21.69 -16.98
CA ALA A 428 -22.57 -21.74 -17.31
C ALA A 428 -21.87 -20.39 -17.09
N THR A 429 -22.63 -19.35 -16.72
CA THR A 429 -22.08 -18.03 -16.41
C THR A 429 -21.32 -18.08 -15.08
N ASN A 430 -20.08 -17.60 -15.09
CA ASN A 430 -19.19 -17.64 -13.93
C ASN A 430 -19.68 -16.78 -12.75
N THR A 431 -19.14 -17.02 -11.56
CA THR A 431 -19.58 -16.39 -10.31
C THR A 431 -18.91 -15.05 -10.00
N ASN A 432 -17.86 -14.65 -10.72
CA ASN A 432 -17.13 -13.40 -10.46
C ASN A 432 -18.07 -12.17 -10.51
N LEU A 433 -17.84 -11.20 -9.63
CA LEU A 433 -18.72 -10.05 -9.45
C LEU A 433 -18.35 -8.85 -10.32
N ARG A 434 -17.18 -8.85 -10.95
CA ARG A 434 -16.67 -7.72 -11.74
C ARG A 434 -16.61 -8.01 -13.23
N TYR A 435 -16.63 -9.28 -13.64
CA TYR A 435 -16.83 -9.66 -15.04
C TYR A 435 -17.72 -10.89 -15.15
N LYS A 436 -18.41 -11.02 -16.28
CA LYS A 436 -19.16 -12.21 -16.66
C LYS A 436 -18.76 -12.69 -18.05
N VAL A 437 -18.68 -14.00 -18.20
CA VAL A 437 -18.61 -14.67 -19.51
C VAL A 437 -19.81 -15.59 -19.67
N GLY A 438 -20.44 -15.57 -20.83
CA GLY A 438 -21.59 -16.43 -21.12
C GLY A 438 -22.14 -16.24 -22.53
N LYS A 439 -22.99 -17.16 -22.98
CA LYS A 439 -23.66 -17.08 -24.29
C LYS A 439 -24.80 -16.06 -24.24
N ASN A 440 -25.69 -16.25 -23.25
CA ASN A 440 -26.92 -15.49 -23.11
C ASN A 440 -26.85 -14.66 -21.84
N LEU A 441 -26.27 -13.46 -21.97
CA LEU A 441 -26.24 -12.47 -20.91
C LEU A 441 -27.20 -11.33 -21.23
N ASP A 442 -28.05 -10.96 -20.27
CA ASP A 442 -28.93 -9.78 -20.29
C ASP A 442 -28.48 -8.77 -19.22
N TYR A 443 -28.24 -7.53 -19.63
CA TYR A 443 -27.63 -6.44 -18.86
C TYR A 443 -27.83 -5.10 -19.57
N ASP A 444 -27.61 -4.00 -18.83
CA ASP A 444 -27.56 -2.66 -19.41
C ASP A 444 -26.21 -2.41 -20.10
N TYR A 445 -26.18 -2.51 -21.44
CA TYR A 445 -24.96 -2.34 -22.25
C TYR A 445 -24.28 -0.96 -22.07
N LYS A 446 -25.01 0.07 -21.62
CA LYS A 446 -24.44 1.41 -21.42
C LYS A 446 -23.56 1.49 -20.17
N LYS A 447 -23.75 0.56 -19.21
CA LYS A 447 -23.08 0.57 -17.90
C LYS A 447 -21.85 -0.33 -17.83
N VAL A 448 -21.58 -1.12 -18.86
CA VAL A 448 -20.48 -2.09 -18.88
C VAL A 448 -19.47 -1.78 -19.99
N TYR A 449 -18.33 -2.45 -19.96
CA TYR A 449 -17.55 -2.69 -21.17
C TYR A 449 -17.91 -4.07 -21.71
N GLU A 450 -18.39 -4.13 -22.96
CA GLU A 450 -18.79 -5.38 -23.61
C GLU A 450 -17.75 -5.76 -24.67
N SER A 451 -17.34 -7.02 -24.66
CA SER A 451 -16.63 -7.65 -25.78
C SER A 451 -17.45 -8.82 -26.32
N ARG A 452 -18.02 -8.61 -27.52
CA ARG A 452 -18.75 -9.65 -28.27
C ARG A 452 -17.83 -10.59 -29.03
N ASN A 453 -16.57 -10.19 -29.23
CA ASN A 453 -15.56 -11.00 -29.88
C ASN A 453 -14.35 -11.09 -28.94
N PRO A 454 -14.33 -12.08 -28.02
CA PRO A 454 -13.29 -12.19 -27.00
C PRO A 454 -11.87 -12.25 -27.58
N SER A 455 -11.71 -12.81 -28.78
CA SER A 455 -10.41 -12.89 -29.45
C SER A 455 -9.78 -11.53 -29.74
N GLN A 456 -10.58 -10.47 -29.97
CA GLN A 456 -10.07 -9.11 -30.21
C GLN A 456 -9.40 -8.50 -28.98
N ILE A 457 -9.74 -8.98 -27.80
CA ILE A 457 -9.14 -8.59 -26.52
C ILE A 457 -8.23 -9.68 -25.96
N GLY A 458 -7.86 -10.69 -26.78
CA GLY A 458 -6.92 -11.73 -26.40
C GLY A 458 -7.48 -12.75 -25.42
N LEU A 459 -8.80 -12.92 -25.37
CA LEU A 459 -9.48 -13.88 -24.48
C LEU A 459 -10.00 -15.11 -25.23
N PRO A 460 -9.95 -16.29 -24.59
CA PRO A 460 -10.58 -17.49 -25.12
C PRO A 460 -12.09 -17.32 -25.19
N SER A 461 -12.72 -18.12 -26.04
CA SER A 461 -14.18 -18.19 -26.15
C SER A 461 -14.61 -19.59 -25.77
N PRO A 462 -15.11 -19.81 -24.53
CA PRO A 462 -15.57 -21.14 -24.10
C PRO A 462 -16.63 -21.74 -25.04
N ASN A 463 -17.34 -20.87 -25.78
CA ASN A 463 -18.26 -21.23 -26.83
C ASN A 463 -18.23 -20.21 -27.98
N LEU A 464 -18.66 -20.62 -29.18
CA LEU A 464 -18.72 -19.77 -30.39
C LEU A 464 -19.44 -18.43 -30.21
N SER A 465 -20.44 -18.36 -29.33
CA SER A 465 -21.22 -17.15 -29.05
C SER A 465 -20.93 -16.54 -27.68
N SER A 466 -19.82 -16.92 -27.04
CA SER A 466 -19.42 -16.35 -25.75
C SER A 466 -19.10 -14.87 -25.90
N LYS A 467 -19.62 -14.08 -24.96
CA LYS A 467 -19.29 -12.66 -24.79
C LYS A 467 -18.82 -12.41 -23.37
N TYR A 468 -17.94 -11.43 -23.23
CA TYR A 468 -17.48 -10.92 -21.94
C TYR A 468 -18.10 -9.57 -21.66
N ILE A 469 -18.50 -9.35 -20.40
CA ILE A 469 -18.85 -8.03 -19.89
C ILE A 469 -18.02 -7.74 -18.65
N PHE A 470 -17.60 -6.49 -18.52
CA PHE A 470 -16.80 -5.99 -17.40
C PHE A 470 -17.51 -4.83 -16.73
N ALA A 471 -17.60 -4.89 -15.40
CA ALA A 471 -18.04 -3.79 -14.56
C ALA A 471 -16.98 -2.68 -14.56
N LEU A 472 -17.43 -1.44 -14.39
CA LEU A 472 -16.61 -0.24 -14.43
C LEU A 472 -16.59 0.41 -13.05
N ASN A 473 -15.58 1.21 -12.74
CA ASN A 473 -15.53 2.02 -11.52
C ASN A 473 -15.83 1.15 -10.27
N GLU A 474 -16.73 1.61 -9.39
CA GLU A 474 -17.19 0.91 -8.18
C GLU A 474 -18.39 -0.03 -8.45
N ASP A 475 -18.68 -0.39 -9.70
CA ASP A 475 -19.85 -1.20 -10.05
C ASP A 475 -19.61 -2.71 -9.87
N PHE A 476 -20.65 -3.50 -9.59
CA PHE A 476 -20.53 -4.96 -9.52
C PHE A 476 -21.80 -5.66 -9.99
N PHE A 477 -21.67 -6.87 -10.54
CA PHE A 477 -22.78 -7.66 -11.03
C PHE A 477 -23.51 -8.40 -9.90
N ALA A 478 -24.83 -8.26 -9.87
CA ALA A 478 -25.71 -8.99 -8.97
C ALA A 478 -26.87 -9.64 -9.75
N TYR A 479 -27.12 -10.91 -9.46
CA TYR A 479 -28.23 -11.63 -10.09
C TYR A 479 -29.59 -11.11 -9.56
N PRO A 480 -30.65 -11.06 -10.40
CA PRO A 480 -31.95 -10.56 -9.97
C PRO A 480 -32.62 -11.44 -8.92
N ASN A 481 -32.33 -12.74 -8.89
CA ASN A 481 -32.80 -13.63 -7.83
C ASN A 481 -32.10 -13.25 -6.51
N ASN A 482 -32.88 -12.91 -5.49
CA ASN A 482 -32.36 -12.39 -4.21
C ASN A 482 -31.46 -11.14 -4.37
N TYR A 483 -31.76 -10.27 -5.35
CA TYR A 483 -30.97 -9.08 -5.68
C TYR A 483 -30.62 -8.22 -4.46
N ASN A 484 -31.60 -7.95 -3.58
CA ASN A 484 -31.37 -7.12 -2.39
C ASN A 484 -30.39 -7.78 -1.41
N HIS A 485 -30.48 -9.10 -1.22
CA HIS A 485 -29.56 -9.84 -0.35
C HIS A 485 -28.14 -9.78 -0.90
N TYR A 486 -27.93 -10.12 -2.18
CA TYR A 486 -26.60 -10.09 -2.78
C TYR A 486 -26.03 -8.68 -2.89
N THR A 487 -26.88 -7.69 -3.14
CA THR A 487 -26.48 -6.27 -3.13
C THR A 487 -25.92 -5.90 -1.76
N SER A 488 -26.66 -6.15 -0.68
CA SER A 488 -26.20 -5.82 0.67
C SER A 488 -25.01 -6.68 1.13
N TYR A 489 -24.90 -7.91 0.64
CA TYR A 489 -23.82 -8.82 1.02
C TYR A 489 -22.47 -8.47 0.38
N TYR A 490 -22.48 -7.95 -0.86
CA TYR A 490 -21.27 -7.63 -1.62
C TYR A 490 -20.95 -6.14 -1.71
N ALA A 491 -21.90 -5.25 -1.43
CA ALA A 491 -21.61 -3.82 -1.29
C ALA A 491 -20.53 -3.59 -0.22
N ASP A 492 -19.67 -2.61 -0.48
CA ASP A 492 -18.50 -2.24 0.31
C ASP A 492 -17.44 -3.34 0.47
N THR A 493 -17.49 -4.40 -0.35
CA THR A 493 -16.42 -5.39 -0.41
C THR A 493 -15.39 -5.04 -1.50
N PHE A 494 -14.13 -5.44 -1.27
CA PHE A 494 -13.06 -5.33 -2.26
C PHE A 494 -13.21 -6.45 -3.30
N GLN A 495 -13.39 -6.08 -4.56
CA GLN A 495 -13.56 -7.01 -5.68
C GLN A 495 -12.58 -6.70 -6.81
N HIS A 496 -12.39 -7.66 -7.69
CA HIS A 496 -11.50 -7.53 -8.83
C HIS A 496 -12.04 -8.29 -10.06
N GLY A 497 -11.63 -7.85 -11.24
CA GLY A 497 -11.93 -8.47 -12.53
C GLY A 497 -12.51 -7.50 -13.56
N GLY A 498 -12.76 -6.25 -13.17
CA GLY A 498 -13.40 -5.22 -13.97
C GLY A 498 -12.41 -4.18 -14.48
N ILE A 499 -12.86 -2.94 -14.60
CA ILE A 499 -12.05 -1.80 -15.03
C ILE A 499 -12.12 -0.71 -13.97
N SER A 500 -10.98 -0.47 -13.34
CA SER A 500 -10.69 0.70 -12.50
C SER A 500 -9.19 0.97 -12.51
N ILE A 501 -8.79 2.17 -12.11
CA ILE A 501 -7.38 2.55 -11.94
C ILE A 501 -6.73 1.57 -10.96
N GLU A 502 -7.38 1.30 -9.82
CA GLU A 502 -6.87 0.46 -8.75
C GLU A 502 -6.71 -1.00 -9.16
N GLU A 503 -7.57 -1.52 -10.04
CA GLU A 503 -7.45 -2.90 -10.55
C GLU A 503 -6.39 -3.04 -11.66
N MET A 504 -6.21 -2.01 -12.49
CA MET A 504 -5.42 -2.13 -13.73
C MET A 504 -4.04 -1.49 -13.67
N LEU A 505 -3.82 -0.39 -12.95
CA LEU A 505 -2.51 0.23 -12.81
C LEU A 505 -1.78 -0.34 -11.60
N LEU A 506 -0.75 -1.14 -11.86
CA LEU A 506 -0.12 -1.99 -10.86
C LEU A 506 1.32 -1.60 -10.59
N PRO A 507 1.78 -1.65 -9.33
CA PRO A 507 3.17 -1.38 -9.00
C PRO A 507 4.09 -2.44 -9.60
N LEU A 508 5.19 -2.00 -10.17
CA LEU A 508 6.32 -2.82 -10.59
C LEU A 508 7.59 -2.20 -10.02
N VAL A 509 8.05 -2.74 -8.91
CA VAL A 509 9.13 -2.14 -8.13
C VAL A 509 10.36 -3.03 -8.19
N THR A 510 11.49 -2.44 -8.58
CA THR A 510 12.79 -3.07 -8.37
C THR A 510 13.33 -2.64 -7.02
N LEU A 511 13.67 -3.60 -6.17
CA LEU A 511 14.36 -3.39 -4.91
C LEU A 511 15.81 -3.87 -5.06
N ASN A 512 16.77 -2.96 -4.92
CA ASN A 512 18.19 -3.29 -4.93
C ASN A 512 18.73 -3.23 -3.50
N PRO A 513 19.41 -4.28 -3.01
CA PRO A 513 19.95 -4.31 -1.64
C PRO A 513 20.96 -3.18 -1.44
N ARG A 514 21.01 -2.64 -0.22
CA ARG A 514 21.93 -1.56 0.16
C ARG A 514 23.35 -2.03 0.43
#